data_AF-A0A218WGL3-F1
#
_entry.id   AF-A0A218WGL3-F1
#
_cell.length_a   1.000
_cell.length_b   1.000
_cell.length_c   1.000
_cell.angle_alpha   90.00
_cell.angle_beta   90.00
_cell.angle_gamma   90.00
#
_symmetry.space_group_name_H-M   'P 1'
#
loop_
_entity.id
_entity.type
_entity.pdbx_description
1 polymer ?
#
loop_
_entity_poly.entity_id
_entity_poly.type
_entity_poly.pdbx_seq_one_letter_code
_entity_poly.pdbx_strand_id
1 'polypeptide(L)'
;MEQSVLDGIISRLLEVRNRPGKQVQLSESEIRQLCVVSKEIFLRQPNLLELEAPLKICGDIHGQYSDLLRLFEYGGFPPKANYLFLGDYVDRGKQSLETICLLLAYKIKYPENFFLLRGNHECASINRIYGFYDECKRRFNVRLWKTFTDCFNCLPVAALIDEKILCMHGGLSPDLQKLDQIRNMQRPTDVPDTGLLCDLLWSDPSRAVQGWGMNDRGVSYTFGADKVSEFLQKFDLDLICRAHQVVEDGYEFFANRQLVTIFSAPNYCGEFDNAGAMMSVDETLMCSFQILKPADKKPKYNSGDTSTANLGNPSSGVKPADKKPKYNFGDMSTAKSGSPSTGVMKAVNSSICCMYTKTARLAGNYQIVAVHVHCTVPFPCETAVRTRISCGCTGVSLGIGRRNGEALFVFSSVKRQFDCFLAVEPLSML
;
A
#
# COMPACT_ATOMS: atom_id res chain seq x y z
N MET A 1 -19.58 4.58 22.76
CA MET A 1 -19.94 3.16 22.52
C MET A 1 -20.01 2.49 23.88
N GLU A 2 -20.99 1.61 24.12
CA GLU A 2 -21.07 0.85 25.37
C GLU A 2 -19.86 -0.10 25.49
N GLN A 3 -19.29 -0.20 26.69
CA GLN A 3 -18.06 -0.96 26.91
C GLN A 3 -18.21 -2.45 26.56
N SER A 4 -19.36 -3.04 26.88
CA SER A 4 -19.70 -4.44 26.58
C SER A 4 -19.68 -4.73 25.07
N VAL A 5 -20.21 -3.82 24.26
CA VAL A 5 -20.23 -3.91 22.80
C VAL A 5 -18.81 -3.84 22.24
N LEU A 6 -18.02 -2.88 22.72
CA LEU A 6 -16.62 -2.72 22.30
C LEU A 6 -15.80 -3.97 22.61
N ASP A 7 -15.93 -4.51 23.83
CA ASP A 7 -15.20 -5.70 24.26
C ASP A 7 -15.62 -6.94 23.45
N GLY A 8 -16.92 -7.05 23.11
CA GLY A 8 -17.43 -8.09 22.22
C GLY A 8 -16.95 -7.97 20.76
N ILE A 9 -16.73 -6.75 20.26
CA ILE A 9 -16.10 -6.51 18.95
C ILE A 9 -14.64 -6.96 18.98
N ILE A 10 -13.87 -6.54 20.00
CA ILE A 10 -12.45 -6.91 20.15
C ILE A 10 -12.30 -8.43 20.27
N SER A 11 -13.13 -9.10 21.08
CA SER A 11 -13.09 -10.58 21.22
C SER A 11 -13.23 -11.27 19.86
N ARG A 12 -14.27 -10.93 19.10
CA ARG A 12 -14.52 -11.52 17.76
C ARG A 12 -13.39 -11.27 16.78
N LEU A 13 -12.79 -10.08 16.83
CA LEU A 13 -11.62 -9.74 16.01
C LEU A 13 -10.41 -10.61 16.38
N LEU A 14 -10.16 -10.87 17.65
CA LEU A 14 -9.02 -11.66 18.12
C LEU A 14 -9.21 -13.19 18.03
N GLU A 15 -10.46 -13.67 18.00
CA GLU A 15 -10.79 -15.10 17.92
C GLU A 15 -10.22 -15.80 16.67
N VAL A 16 -9.92 -15.04 15.61
CA VAL A 16 -9.39 -15.59 14.35
C VAL A 16 -7.86 -15.66 14.28
N ARG A 17 -7.13 -15.32 15.36
CA ARG A 17 -5.65 -15.32 15.40
C ARG A 17 -4.99 -16.60 14.85
N ASN A 18 -5.59 -17.75 15.13
CA ASN A 18 -5.07 -19.05 14.72
C ASN A 18 -5.59 -19.51 13.34
N ARG A 19 -6.30 -18.64 12.61
CA ARG A 19 -6.97 -18.95 11.34
C ARG A 19 -6.70 -17.84 10.30
N PRO A 20 -5.49 -17.74 9.75
CA PRO A 20 -5.13 -16.71 8.78
C PRO A 20 -6.12 -16.65 7.60
N GLY A 21 -6.51 -15.44 7.20
CA GLY A 21 -7.48 -15.23 6.12
C GLY A 21 -8.96 -15.41 6.51
N LYS A 22 -9.27 -15.89 7.72
CA LYS A 22 -10.67 -15.99 8.17
C LYS A 22 -11.21 -14.58 8.41
N GLN A 23 -12.32 -14.26 7.73
CA GLN A 23 -13.04 -13.00 7.93
C GLN A 23 -13.77 -12.98 9.27
N VAL A 24 -13.86 -11.80 9.86
CA VAL A 24 -14.61 -11.55 11.10
C VAL A 24 -15.94 -10.92 10.72
N GLN A 25 -17.02 -11.43 11.31
CA GLN A 25 -18.37 -10.93 11.05
C GLN A 25 -18.71 -9.82 12.05
N LEU A 26 -18.55 -8.58 11.60
CA LEU A 26 -19.06 -7.38 12.27
C LEU A 26 -20.25 -6.83 11.46
N SER A 27 -21.27 -6.34 12.14
CA SER A 27 -22.38 -5.66 11.50
C SER A 27 -21.98 -4.27 11.01
N GLU A 28 -22.67 -3.75 9.99
CA GLU A 28 -22.41 -2.38 9.51
C GLU A 28 -22.57 -1.34 10.64
N SER A 29 -23.55 -1.54 11.53
CA SER A 29 -23.80 -0.65 12.67
C SER A 29 -22.60 -0.59 13.62
N GLU A 30 -22.02 -1.74 13.95
CA GLU A 30 -20.82 -1.82 14.81
C GLU A 30 -19.64 -1.08 14.16
N ILE A 31 -19.38 -1.31 12.88
CA ILE A 31 -18.28 -0.65 12.16
C ILE A 31 -18.51 0.86 12.08
N ARG A 32 -19.74 1.29 11.78
CA ARG A 32 -20.12 2.70 11.77
C ARG A 32 -19.89 3.35 13.13
N GLN A 33 -20.26 2.67 14.22
CA GLN A 33 -20.02 3.18 15.57
C GLN A 33 -18.53 3.27 15.91
N LEU A 34 -17.70 2.30 15.48
CA LEU A 34 -16.25 2.40 15.62
C LEU A 34 -15.74 3.70 14.98
N CYS A 35 -16.08 3.95 13.70
CA CYS A 35 -15.66 5.14 12.99
C CYS A 35 -16.13 6.45 13.66
N VAL A 36 -17.40 6.52 14.09
CA VAL A 36 -17.96 7.73 14.71
C VAL A 36 -17.27 8.04 16.03
N VAL A 37 -17.10 7.03 16.90
CA VAL A 37 -16.50 7.24 18.22
C VAL A 37 -15.00 7.49 18.13
N SER A 38 -14.27 6.78 17.27
CA SER A 38 -12.83 7.04 17.06
C SER A 38 -12.59 8.42 16.47
N LYS A 39 -13.44 8.86 15.52
CA LYS A 39 -13.40 10.22 14.95
C LYS A 39 -13.49 11.29 16.03
N GLU A 40 -14.41 11.16 16.98
CA GLU A 40 -14.55 12.10 18.09
C GLU A 40 -13.29 12.14 18.96
N ILE A 41 -12.67 10.99 19.24
CA ILE A 41 -11.41 10.92 19.99
C ILE A 41 -10.29 11.63 19.22
N PHE A 42 -10.14 11.35 17.93
CA PHE A 42 -9.10 11.98 17.11
C PHE A 42 -9.26 13.50 17.06
N LEU A 43 -10.48 14.02 16.95
CA LEU A 43 -10.74 15.47 16.95
C LEU A 43 -10.46 16.15 18.29
N ARG A 44 -10.55 15.42 19.41
CA ARG A 44 -10.23 15.93 20.75
C ARG A 44 -8.73 15.95 21.03
N GLN A 45 -7.99 14.98 20.50
CA GLN A 45 -6.54 14.92 20.61
C GLN A 45 -5.88 15.84 19.58
N PRO A 46 -4.67 16.37 19.83
CA PRO A 46 -4.01 17.30 18.92
C PRO A 46 -3.59 16.62 17.60
N ASN A 47 -3.33 17.43 16.56
CA ASN A 47 -2.90 16.93 15.26
C ASN A 47 -1.41 16.54 15.20
N LEU A 48 -0.60 17.19 16.04
CA LEU A 48 0.71 16.74 16.46
C LEU A 48 0.53 16.14 17.86
N LEU A 49 0.59 14.81 17.96
CA LEU A 49 0.52 14.13 19.25
C LEU A 49 1.80 14.40 20.04
N GLU A 50 1.68 14.61 21.34
CA GLU A 50 2.82 14.70 22.27
C GLU A 50 2.72 13.47 23.18
N LEU A 51 3.71 12.58 23.06
CA LEU A 51 3.68 11.24 23.64
C LEU A 51 4.92 11.01 24.51
N GLU A 52 4.81 10.09 25.46
CA GLU A 52 5.89 9.70 26.35
C GLU A 52 6.21 8.20 26.16
N ALA A 53 7.49 7.86 26.22
CA ALA A 53 7.95 6.48 26.32
C ALA A 53 7.55 5.86 27.67
N PRO A 54 7.39 4.52 27.76
CA PRO A 54 7.71 3.52 26.75
C PRO A 54 6.57 3.31 25.74
N LEU A 55 6.91 3.10 24.47
CA LEU A 55 5.95 2.70 23.44
C LEU A 55 6.59 1.91 22.29
N LYS A 56 5.74 1.27 21.49
CA LYS A 56 6.10 0.52 20.30
C LYS A 56 5.59 1.22 19.05
N ILE A 57 6.47 1.50 18.11
CA ILE A 57 6.18 2.18 16.85
C ILE A 57 6.11 1.16 15.71
N CYS A 58 5.01 1.20 14.96
CA CYS A 58 4.74 0.31 13.83
C CYS A 58 4.52 1.12 12.56
N GLY A 59 5.09 0.66 11.44
CA GLY A 59 4.85 1.22 10.12
C GLY A 59 3.60 0.64 9.45
N ASP A 60 3.66 0.55 8.12
CA ASP A 60 2.58 0.12 7.25
C ASP A 60 2.08 -1.30 7.57
N ILE A 61 0.76 -1.51 7.48
CA ILE A 61 0.10 -2.81 7.71
C ILE A 61 -0.64 -3.29 6.47
N HIS A 62 -1.23 -2.37 5.69
CA HIS A 62 -1.88 -2.64 4.40
C HIS A 62 -2.81 -3.86 4.40
N GLY A 63 -3.74 -3.93 5.35
CA GLY A 63 -4.73 -5.01 5.39
C GLY A 63 -4.16 -6.42 5.60
N GLN A 64 -2.88 -6.57 5.99
CA GLN A 64 -2.28 -7.85 6.39
C GLN A 64 -2.68 -8.22 7.82
N TYR A 65 -3.98 -8.44 8.04
CA TYR A 65 -4.56 -8.61 9.37
C TYR A 65 -3.93 -9.73 10.21
N SER A 66 -3.57 -10.86 9.59
CA SER A 66 -2.91 -11.95 10.31
C SER A 66 -1.52 -11.56 10.81
N ASP A 67 -0.79 -10.73 10.07
CA ASP A 67 0.51 -10.23 10.49
C ASP A 67 0.38 -9.14 11.55
N LEU A 68 -0.67 -8.31 11.51
CA LEU A 68 -1.01 -7.40 12.63
C LEU A 68 -1.23 -8.17 13.94
N LEU A 69 -1.96 -9.31 13.89
CA LEU A 69 -2.15 -10.13 15.08
C LEU A 69 -0.84 -10.74 15.58
N ARG A 70 0.03 -11.21 14.67
CA ARG A 70 1.40 -11.69 15.03
C ARG A 70 2.25 -10.58 15.63
N LEU A 71 2.11 -9.34 15.12
CA LEU A 71 2.78 -8.16 15.66
C LEU A 71 2.36 -7.95 17.13
N PHE A 72 1.06 -7.99 17.43
CA PHE A 72 0.58 -7.90 18.82
C PHE A 72 0.95 -9.11 19.69
N GLU A 73 1.06 -10.32 19.13
CA GLU A 73 1.57 -11.48 19.86
C GLU A 73 3.03 -11.29 20.28
N TYR A 74 3.84 -10.67 19.42
CA TYR A 74 5.27 -10.46 19.67
C TYR A 74 5.57 -9.22 20.51
N GLY A 75 4.82 -8.13 20.29
CA GLY A 75 4.95 -6.87 21.02
C GLY A 75 4.10 -6.77 22.30
N GLY A 76 3.13 -7.66 22.47
CA GLY A 76 2.18 -7.65 23.58
C GLY A 76 0.91 -6.86 23.24
N PHE A 77 -0.24 -7.54 23.33
CA PHE A 77 -1.55 -6.92 23.07
C PHE A 77 -1.83 -5.72 23.99
N PRO A 78 -2.45 -4.63 23.49
CA PRO A 78 -2.91 -3.52 24.32
C PRO A 78 -3.82 -3.99 25.48
N PRO A 79 -3.64 -3.48 26.71
CA PRO A 79 -2.79 -2.34 27.09
C PRO A 79 -1.42 -2.77 27.63
N LYS A 80 -0.94 -4.00 27.38
CA LYS A 80 0.36 -4.48 27.89
C LYS A 80 1.55 -3.68 27.34
N ALA A 81 1.39 -3.06 26.19
CA ALA A 81 2.33 -2.11 25.61
C ALA A 81 1.56 -0.94 25.00
N ASN A 82 2.16 0.24 25.05
CA ASN A 82 1.67 1.42 24.34
C ASN A 82 2.07 1.33 22.87
N TYR A 83 1.23 1.81 21.96
CA TYR A 83 1.48 1.73 20.52
C TYR A 83 1.27 3.05 19.81
N LEU A 84 2.16 3.34 18.86
CA LEU A 84 2.00 4.34 17.82
C LEU A 84 2.09 3.65 16.46
N PHE A 85 1.05 3.75 15.64
CA PHE A 85 1.13 3.33 14.24
C PHE A 85 1.29 4.55 13.32
N LEU A 86 2.13 4.40 12.30
CA LEU A 86 2.54 5.50 11.43
C LEU A 86 1.61 5.74 10.23
N GLY A 87 0.67 4.84 9.94
CA GLY A 87 -0.28 4.97 8.83
C GLY A 87 -0.37 3.71 7.97
N ASP A 88 -1.07 3.83 6.85
CA ASP A 88 -1.24 2.81 5.81
C ASP A 88 -1.78 1.49 6.36
N TYR A 89 -2.99 1.59 6.91
CA TYR A 89 -3.72 0.49 7.52
C TYR A 89 -4.45 -0.35 6.47
N VAL A 90 -4.92 0.31 5.41
CA VAL A 90 -5.81 -0.27 4.39
C VAL A 90 -5.11 -0.41 3.05
N ASP A 91 -5.85 -0.95 2.07
CA ASP A 91 -5.42 -1.25 0.71
C ASP A 91 -4.38 -2.36 0.59
N ARG A 92 -4.22 -2.86 -0.65
CA ARG A 92 -3.20 -3.85 -1.10
C ARG A 92 -3.37 -5.26 -0.50
N GLY A 93 -3.56 -5.38 0.81
CA GLY A 93 -3.86 -6.64 1.48
C GLY A 93 -5.33 -7.06 1.37
N LYS A 94 -5.64 -8.19 2.02
CA LYS A 94 -6.90 -8.91 1.83
C LYS A 94 -7.97 -8.62 2.88
N GLN A 95 -7.57 -8.03 4.01
CA GLN A 95 -8.41 -7.87 5.20
C GLN A 95 -8.23 -6.47 5.81
N SER A 96 -8.41 -5.43 4.98
CA SER A 96 -8.28 -4.05 5.42
C SER A 96 -9.36 -3.71 6.45
N LEU A 97 -10.59 -4.22 6.28
CA LEU A 97 -11.69 -3.99 7.22
C LEU A 97 -11.38 -4.51 8.62
N GLU A 98 -10.92 -5.76 8.76
CA GLU A 98 -10.53 -6.31 10.07
C GLU A 98 -9.38 -5.52 10.69
N THR A 99 -8.39 -5.17 9.87
CA THR A 99 -7.21 -4.40 10.29
C THR A 99 -7.65 -3.07 10.90
N ILE A 100 -8.36 -2.23 10.14
CA ILE A 100 -8.76 -0.92 10.64
C ILE A 100 -9.78 -1.02 11.77
N CYS A 101 -10.71 -1.99 11.74
CA CYS A 101 -11.68 -2.16 12.83
C CYS A 101 -11.00 -2.49 14.17
N LEU A 102 -9.98 -3.34 14.17
CA LEU A 102 -9.23 -3.66 15.39
C LEU A 102 -8.46 -2.46 15.91
N LEU A 103 -7.78 -1.72 15.02
CA LEU A 103 -7.03 -0.52 15.37
C LEU A 103 -7.95 0.57 15.96
N LEU A 104 -9.11 0.83 15.34
CA LEU A 104 -10.10 1.77 15.86
C LEU A 104 -10.71 1.29 17.19
N ALA A 105 -10.98 0.00 17.33
CA ALA A 105 -11.49 -0.56 18.58
C ALA A 105 -10.47 -0.38 19.73
N TYR A 106 -9.18 -0.62 19.49
CA TYR A 106 -8.14 -0.33 20.47
C TYR A 106 -7.98 1.16 20.74
N LYS A 107 -8.11 2.03 19.73
CA LYS A 107 -8.12 3.48 19.96
C LYS A 107 -9.24 3.92 20.89
N ILE A 108 -10.43 3.34 20.75
CA ILE A 108 -11.57 3.64 21.62
C ILE A 108 -11.35 3.07 23.02
N LYS A 109 -10.81 1.85 23.12
CA LYS A 109 -10.61 1.15 24.40
C LYS A 109 -9.48 1.78 25.23
N TYR A 110 -8.42 2.24 24.58
CA TYR A 110 -7.19 2.72 25.21
C TYR A 110 -6.74 4.06 24.57
N PRO A 111 -7.53 5.13 24.68
CA PRO A 111 -7.31 6.38 23.94
C PRO A 111 -5.97 7.07 24.27
N GLU A 112 -5.44 6.84 25.46
CA GLU A 112 -4.18 7.41 25.96
C GLU A 112 -2.98 6.43 25.93
N ASN A 113 -3.16 5.23 25.35
CA ASN A 113 -2.09 4.23 25.23
C ASN A 113 -1.97 3.67 23.81
N PHE A 114 -2.89 4.02 22.91
CA PHE A 114 -2.95 3.52 21.55
C PHE A 114 -3.19 4.66 20.57
N PHE A 115 -2.25 4.88 19.67
CA PHE A 115 -2.19 6.04 18.79
C PHE A 115 -2.05 5.61 17.33
N LEU A 116 -2.73 6.33 16.45
CA LEU A 116 -2.83 6.05 15.03
C LEU A 116 -2.58 7.36 14.29
N LEU A 117 -1.50 7.43 13.51
CA LEU A 117 -1.27 8.53 12.58
C LEU A 117 -1.97 8.29 11.26
N ARG A 118 -2.05 9.32 10.43
CA ARG A 118 -2.56 9.23 9.08
C ARG A 118 -1.44 8.77 8.15
N GLY A 119 -1.69 7.75 7.33
CA GLY A 119 -0.87 7.44 6.16
C GLY A 119 -1.47 8.02 4.88
N ASN A 120 -0.76 7.86 3.75
CA ASN A 120 -1.25 8.34 2.46
C ASN A 120 -2.40 7.49 1.91
N HIS A 121 -2.58 6.26 2.39
CA HIS A 121 -3.72 5.40 2.06
C HIS A 121 -5.00 5.72 2.87
N GLU A 122 -4.89 6.52 3.95
CA GLU A 122 -6.05 7.05 4.69
C GLU A 122 -6.62 8.33 4.03
N CYS A 123 -6.72 8.33 2.70
CA CYS A 123 -7.42 9.36 1.92
C CYS A 123 -8.26 8.74 0.79
N ALA A 124 -9.33 9.45 0.41
CA ALA A 124 -10.33 8.89 -0.49
C ALA A 124 -9.79 8.62 -1.90
N SER A 125 -8.93 9.49 -2.43
CA SER A 125 -8.38 9.37 -3.79
C SER A 125 -7.54 8.10 -3.95
N ILE A 126 -6.76 7.73 -2.93
CA ILE A 126 -5.87 6.56 -2.95
C ILE A 126 -6.64 5.28 -2.66
N ASN A 127 -7.38 5.22 -1.55
CA ASN A 127 -8.06 3.98 -1.18
C ASN A 127 -9.32 3.67 -2.00
N ARG A 128 -9.68 4.56 -2.92
CA ARG A 128 -10.66 4.32 -3.98
C ARG A 128 -10.17 3.32 -5.02
N ILE A 129 -8.86 3.26 -5.27
CA ILE A 129 -8.26 2.51 -6.38
C ILE A 129 -7.35 1.35 -5.92
N TYR A 130 -6.85 1.37 -4.68
CA TYR A 130 -5.90 0.35 -4.20
C TYR A 130 -6.50 -0.76 -3.33
N GLY A 131 -7.83 -0.79 -3.19
CA GLY A 131 -8.57 -1.99 -2.76
C GLY A 131 -9.62 -1.77 -1.67
N PHE A 132 -9.46 -0.78 -0.79
CA PHE A 132 -10.34 -0.62 0.37
C PHE A 132 -11.78 -0.26 -0.01
N TYR A 133 -11.96 0.62 -0.99
CA TYR A 133 -13.29 0.92 -1.53
C TYR A 133 -13.98 -0.33 -2.05
N ASP A 134 -13.28 -1.15 -2.83
CA ASP A 134 -13.84 -2.37 -3.40
C ASP A 134 -14.13 -3.42 -2.31
N GLU A 135 -13.28 -3.49 -1.28
CA GLU A 135 -13.53 -4.34 -0.11
C GLU A 135 -14.81 -3.92 0.64
N CYS A 136 -14.97 -2.62 0.91
CA CYS A 136 -16.16 -2.06 1.56
C CYS A 136 -17.42 -2.26 0.71
N LYS A 137 -17.35 -1.97 -0.60
CA LYS A 137 -18.47 -2.14 -1.53
C LYS A 137 -18.91 -3.60 -1.63
N ARG A 138 -17.96 -4.54 -1.66
CA ARG A 138 -18.23 -5.98 -1.79
C ARG A 138 -18.81 -6.59 -0.52
N ARG A 139 -18.30 -6.20 0.66
CA ARG A 139 -18.71 -6.79 1.95
C ARG A 139 -19.87 -6.08 2.61
N PHE A 140 -20.04 -4.79 2.32
CA PHE A 140 -21.05 -3.93 2.90
C PHE A 140 -21.65 -3.03 1.81
N ASN A 141 -21.28 -1.75 1.78
CA ASN A 141 -21.75 -0.79 0.80
C ASN A 141 -20.80 0.43 0.73
N VAL A 142 -21.03 1.27 -0.28
CA VAL A 142 -20.25 2.50 -0.50
C VAL A 142 -20.44 3.54 0.62
N ARG A 143 -21.59 3.51 1.33
CA ARG A 143 -21.84 4.43 2.44
C ARG A 143 -20.92 4.16 3.63
N LEU A 144 -20.57 2.89 3.86
CA LEU A 144 -19.60 2.53 4.87
C LEU A 144 -18.20 3.05 4.53
N TRP A 145 -17.77 2.92 3.27
CA TRP A 145 -16.49 3.51 2.82
C TRP A 145 -16.44 5.03 3.06
N LYS A 146 -17.49 5.77 2.73
CA LYS A 146 -17.58 7.21 3.05
C LYS A 146 -17.47 7.49 4.55
N THR A 147 -18.05 6.62 5.38
CA THR A 147 -17.96 6.73 6.85
C THR A 147 -16.52 6.54 7.33
N PHE A 148 -15.75 5.63 6.71
CA PHE A 148 -14.31 5.51 6.96
C PHE A 148 -13.55 6.75 6.49
N THR A 149 -13.85 7.29 5.30
CA THR A 149 -13.25 8.54 4.81
C THR A 149 -13.45 9.68 5.82
N ASP A 150 -14.67 9.85 6.34
CA ASP A 150 -14.96 10.87 7.35
C ASP A 150 -14.16 10.68 8.65
N CYS A 151 -13.83 9.45 9.01
CA CYS A 151 -12.97 9.13 10.15
C CYS A 151 -11.49 9.40 9.84
N PHE A 152 -11.01 8.96 8.68
CA PHE A 152 -9.62 9.13 8.24
C PHE A 152 -9.23 10.60 8.08
N ASN A 153 -10.16 11.44 7.63
CA ASN A 153 -9.98 12.88 7.54
C ASN A 153 -9.72 13.56 8.90
N CYS A 154 -9.93 12.85 10.01
CA CYS A 154 -9.68 13.33 11.37
C CYS A 154 -8.43 12.74 12.02
N LEU A 155 -7.70 11.82 11.38
CA LEU A 155 -6.49 11.25 11.97
C LEU A 155 -5.41 12.34 12.21
N PRO A 156 -4.66 12.29 13.33
CA PRO A 156 -3.48 13.12 13.52
C PRO A 156 -2.39 12.73 12.50
N VAL A 157 -1.49 13.65 12.18
CA VAL A 157 -0.55 13.48 11.05
C VAL A 157 0.90 13.30 11.49
N ALA A 158 1.21 13.65 12.75
CA ALA A 158 2.52 13.44 13.32
C ALA A 158 2.43 13.20 14.84
N ALA A 159 3.50 12.65 15.42
CA ALA A 159 3.69 12.56 16.86
C ALA A 159 5.11 12.99 17.24
N LEU A 160 5.27 13.58 18.41
CA LEU A 160 6.53 13.94 19.03
C LEU A 160 6.65 13.16 20.34
N ILE A 161 7.63 12.25 20.41
CA ILE A 161 7.87 11.41 21.58
C ILE A 161 8.98 12.04 22.41
N ASP A 162 8.69 12.31 23.68
CA ASP A 162 9.61 12.89 24.68
C ASP A 162 10.42 14.09 24.15
N GLU A 163 9.79 14.91 23.30
CA GLU A 163 10.40 16.08 22.65
C GLU A 163 11.66 15.76 21.79
N LYS A 164 11.94 14.48 21.50
CA LYS A 164 13.18 14.05 20.83
C LYS A 164 12.98 13.24 19.55
N ILE A 165 11.86 12.51 19.43
CA ILE A 165 11.60 11.68 18.23
C ILE A 165 10.36 12.21 17.51
N LEU A 166 10.54 12.75 16.31
CA LEU A 166 9.43 13.16 15.45
C LEU A 166 9.00 12.00 14.55
N CYS A 167 7.73 11.66 14.61
CA CYS A 167 7.10 10.56 13.89
C CYS A 167 6.10 11.07 12.86
N MET A 168 6.16 10.58 11.63
CA MET A 168 5.16 10.81 10.57
C MET A 168 5.15 9.64 9.58
N HIS A 169 4.17 9.57 8.67
CA HIS A 169 4.13 8.52 7.66
C HIS A 169 5.20 8.72 6.57
N GLY A 170 5.08 9.86 5.89
CA GLY A 170 5.91 10.35 4.81
C GLY A 170 7.26 10.83 5.34
N GLY A 171 7.50 12.13 5.32
CA GLY A 171 8.76 12.68 5.78
C GLY A 171 8.72 14.19 5.87
N LEU A 172 9.87 14.82 5.66
CA LEU A 172 10.00 16.26 5.80
C LEU A 172 9.31 17.02 4.67
N SER A 173 8.89 18.25 4.96
CA SER A 173 8.36 19.19 3.97
C SER A 173 9.25 20.44 3.88
N PRO A 174 9.49 21.01 2.69
CA PRO A 174 10.10 22.34 2.56
C PRO A 174 9.25 23.43 3.22
N ASP A 175 7.94 23.20 3.37
CA ASP A 175 7.01 24.14 3.98
C ASP A 175 6.98 24.03 5.51
N LEU A 176 7.60 23.00 6.10
CA LEU A 176 7.64 22.81 7.56
C LEU A 176 8.73 23.66 8.21
N GLN A 177 8.35 24.86 8.63
CA GLN A 177 9.24 25.82 9.27
C GLN A 177 9.09 25.88 10.79
N LYS A 178 7.93 25.50 11.32
CA LYS A 178 7.61 25.41 12.76
C LYS A 178 6.67 24.22 13.01
N LEU A 179 6.87 23.50 14.12
CA LEU A 179 5.98 22.41 14.52
C LEU A 179 4.52 22.86 14.75
N ASP A 180 4.31 24.13 15.10
CA ASP A 180 2.97 24.72 15.24
C ASP A 180 2.17 24.72 13.93
N GLN A 181 2.82 24.65 12.76
CA GLN A 181 2.10 24.46 11.50
C GLN A 181 1.37 23.12 11.48
N ILE A 182 1.93 22.09 12.14
CA ILE A 182 1.29 20.79 12.30
C ILE A 182 0.16 20.87 13.33
N ARG A 183 0.41 21.51 14.48
CA ARG A 183 -0.59 21.69 15.55
C ARG A 183 -1.85 22.40 15.05
N ASN A 184 -1.69 23.41 14.20
CA ASN A 184 -2.78 24.27 13.74
C ASN A 184 -3.50 23.77 12.48
N MET A 185 -3.09 22.64 11.90
CA MET A 185 -3.78 22.04 10.77
C MET A 185 -5.21 21.64 11.14
N GLN A 186 -6.18 22.11 10.36
CA GLN A 186 -7.59 21.92 10.62
C GLN A 186 -8.03 20.50 10.24
N ARG A 187 -8.88 19.91 11.08
CA ARG A 187 -9.54 18.62 10.83
C ARG A 187 -11.05 18.77 11.01
N PRO A 188 -11.89 18.06 10.22
CA PRO A 188 -11.52 17.12 9.15
C PRO A 188 -10.93 17.80 7.91
N THR A 189 -9.96 17.15 7.27
CA THR A 189 -9.42 17.60 5.97
C THR A 189 -9.15 16.41 5.05
N ASP A 190 -9.33 16.59 3.75
CA ASP A 190 -8.74 15.68 2.76
C ASP A 190 -7.23 15.93 2.63
N VAL A 191 -6.51 15.01 2.00
CA VAL A 191 -5.09 15.18 1.68
C VAL A 191 -4.97 15.96 0.36
N PRO A 192 -4.36 17.15 0.35
CA PRO A 192 -4.16 17.91 -0.88
C PRO A 192 -3.10 17.25 -1.77
N ASP A 193 -3.07 17.62 -3.05
CA ASP A 193 -2.07 17.11 -4.00
C ASP A 193 -0.66 17.69 -3.75
N THR A 194 -0.55 18.81 -3.02
CA THR A 194 0.70 19.52 -2.71
C THR A 194 0.66 20.19 -1.34
N GLY A 195 1.82 20.64 -0.85
CA GLY A 195 1.98 21.41 0.38
C GLY A 195 2.19 20.54 1.62
N LEU A 196 2.29 21.18 2.78
CA LEU A 196 2.70 20.54 4.04
C LEU A 196 2.02 19.19 4.32
N LEU A 197 0.69 19.12 4.32
CA LEU A 197 -0.02 17.86 4.62
C LEU A 197 0.31 16.75 3.60
N CYS A 198 0.43 17.10 2.32
CA CYS A 198 0.85 16.13 1.30
C CYS A 198 2.25 15.59 1.64
N ASP A 199 3.19 16.49 1.92
CA ASP A 199 4.59 16.13 2.14
C ASP A 199 4.83 15.29 3.39
N LEU A 200 4.11 15.55 4.49
CA LEU A 200 4.17 14.74 5.70
C LEU A 200 3.71 13.29 5.47
N LEU A 201 2.96 13.03 4.40
CA LEU A 201 2.41 11.71 4.06
C LEU A 201 3.11 11.06 2.87
N TRP A 202 3.81 11.82 2.02
CA TRP A 202 4.31 11.34 0.72
C TRP A 202 5.79 11.51 0.45
N SER A 203 6.50 12.39 1.19
CA SER A 203 7.92 12.62 0.90
C SER A 203 8.80 11.44 1.32
N ASP A 204 9.95 11.29 0.65
CA ASP A 204 10.87 10.18 0.88
C ASP A 204 12.33 10.65 1.08
N PRO A 205 13.10 10.03 1.99
CA PRO A 205 14.54 10.26 2.06
C PRO A 205 15.24 9.70 0.81
N SER A 206 16.25 10.38 0.30
CA SER A 206 17.06 9.93 -0.83
C SER A 206 18.55 10.16 -0.62
N ARG A 207 19.36 9.11 -0.81
CA ARG A 207 20.83 9.19 -0.76
C ARG A 207 21.42 9.88 -1.99
N ALA A 208 20.66 9.96 -3.08
CA ALA A 208 21.10 10.52 -4.35
C ALA A 208 20.87 12.05 -4.45
N VAL A 209 20.19 12.63 -3.45
CA VAL A 209 19.80 14.04 -3.45
C VAL A 209 20.52 14.79 -2.34
N GLN A 210 20.99 15.99 -2.66
CA GLN A 210 21.39 17.00 -1.69
C GLN A 210 20.32 18.10 -1.69
N GLY A 211 19.77 18.42 -0.53
CA GLY A 211 18.63 19.33 -0.43
C GLY A 211 17.30 18.66 -0.75
N TRP A 212 16.49 19.30 -1.59
CA TRP A 212 15.18 18.81 -2.03
C TRP A 212 15.24 18.35 -3.50
N GLY A 213 14.61 17.22 -3.80
CA GLY A 213 14.51 16.65 -5.14
C GLY A 213 13.06 16.35 -5.52
N MET A 214 12.84 16.05 -6.80
CA MET A 214 11.56 15.51 -7.24
C MET A 214 11.39 14.08 -6.76
N ASN A 215 10.15 13.68 -6.48
CA ASN A 215 9.84 12.31 -6.11
C ASN A 215 9.32 11.51 -7.33
N ASP A 216 9.89 10.34 -7.57
CA ASP A 216 9.52 9.43 -8.66
C ASP A 216 8.07 8.93 -8.55
N ARG A 217 7.44 9.07 -7.38
CA ARG A 217 6.01 8.84 -7.18
C ARG A 217 5.13 9.86 -7.93
N GLY A 218 5.70 10.94 -8.43
CA GLY A 218 4.97 12.03 -9.09
C GLY A 218 4.20 12.93 -8.12
N VAL A 219 4.47 12.82 -6.82
CA VAL A 219 3.83 13.58 -5.74
C VAL A 219 4.86 13.90 -4.65
N SER A 220 4.77 15.09 -4.07
CA SER A 220 5.72 15.59 -3.06
C SER A 220 7.19 15.57 -3.52
N TYR A 221 8.13 15.48 -2.57
CA TYR A 221 9.56 15.68 -2.74
C TYR A 221 10.37 14.49 -2.22
N THR A 222 11.60 14.38 -2.68
CA THR A 222 12.66 13.66 -1.98
C THR A 222 13.53 14.63 -1.18
N PHE A 223 14.14 14.16 -0.09
CA PHE A 223 15.03 14.99 0.72
C PHE A 223 16.34 14.27 1.11
N GLY A 224 17.43 15.03 1.11
CA GLY A 224 18.77 14.54 1.41
C GLY A 224 19.07 14.42 2.91
N ALA A 225 20.21 13.80 3.23
CA ALA A 225 20.69 13.67 4.61
C ALA A 225 21.03 15.02 5.25
N ASP A 226 21.39 16.02 4.43
CA ASP A 226 21.60 17.40 4.86
C ASP A 226 20.32 18.02 5.41
N LYS A 227 19.17 17.75 4.78
CA LYS A 227 17.86 18.26 5.26
C LYS A 227 17.40 17.59 6.54
N VAL A 228 17.71 16.30 6.71
CA VAL A 228 17.48 15.61 8.00
C VAL A 228 18.32 16.26 9.11
N SER A 229 19.62 16.46 8.86
CA SER A 229 20.53 17.05 9.85
C SER A 229 20.14 18.47 10.24
N GLU A 230 19.83 19.31 9.25
CA GLU A 230 19.37 20.70 9.44
C GLU A 230 18.08 20.74 10.26
N PHE A 231 17.12 19.88 9.93
CA PHE A 231 15.83 19.83 10.60
C PHE A 231 15.96 19.44 12.08
N LEU A 232 16.68 18.35 12.36
CA LEU A 232 16.90 17.88 13.73
C LEU A 232 17.62 18.92 14.57
N GLN A 233 18.68 19.54 14.03
CA GLN A 233 19.39 20.62 14.72
C GLN A 233 18.48 21.83 15.01
N LYS A 234 17.66 22.22 14.03
CA LYS A 234 16.75 23.38 14.17
C LYS A 234 15.70 23.19 15.27
N PHE A 235 15.22 21.96 15.45
CA PHE A 235 14.14 21.65 16.40
C PHE A 235 14.62 20.94 17.68
N ASP A 236 15.94 20.79 17.87
CA ASP A 236 16.55 20.07 19.00
C ASP A 236 16.02 18.62 19.16
N LEU A 237 15.91 17.93 18.03
CA LEU A 237 15.44 16.54 17.95
C LEU A 237 16.61 15.59 17.70
N ASP A 238 16.45 14.33 18.10
CA ASP A 238 17.47 13.30 17.93
C ASP A 238 17.18 12.36 16.74
N LEU A 239 15.90 12.13 16.44
CA LEU A 239 15.49 11.12 15.46
C LEU A 239 14.20 11.51 14.72
N ILE A 240 14.17 11.23 13.41
CA ILE A 240 12.93 11.12 12.63
C ILE A 240 12.57 9.65 12.48
N CYS A 241 11.35 9.27 12.83
CA CYS A 241 10.82 7.92 12.62
C CYS A 241 9.68 7.97 11.60
N ARG A 242 9.79 7.21 10.51
CA ARG A 242 8.81 7.23 9.40
C ARG A 242 8.50 5.86 8.82
N ALA A 243 7.58 5.77 7.86
CA ALA A 243 7.13 4.49 7.27
C ALA A 243 7.16 4.49 5.71
N HIS A 244 6.07 4.14 5.01
CA HIS A 244 5.79 4.39 3.56
C HIS A 244 6.70 3.75 2.49
N GLN A 245 7.91 3.30 2.85
CA GLN A 245 8.84 2.60 1.98
C GLN A 245 9.09 1.19 2.51
N VAL A 246 8.91 0.20 1.64
CA VAL A 246 9.30 -1.18 1.92
C VAL A 246 10.82 -1.23 2.08
N VAL A 247 11.29 -1.79 3.19
CA VAL A 247 12.71 -1.98 3.51
C VAL A 247 12.96 -3.44 3.89
N GLU A 248 14.10 -3.98 3.51
CA GLU A 248 14.38 -5.43 3.54
C GLU A 248 14.18 -6.06 4.91
N ASP A 249 14.75 -5.48 5.97
CA ASP A 249 14.67 -6.00 7.34
C ASP A 249 13.45 -5.48 8.12
N GLY A 250 12.52 -4.80 7.46
CA GLY A 250 11.40 -4.10 8.09
C GLY A 250 11.79 -2.79 8.80
N TYR A 251 13.08 -2.49 8.92
CA TYR A 251 13.56 -1.16 9.27
C TYR A 251 14.83 -0.80 8.48
N GLU A 252 15.06 0.49 8.22
CA GLU A 252 16.31 0.98 7.62
C GLU A 252 16.68 2.35 8.21
N PHE A 253 17.95 2.52 8.57
CA PHE A 253 18.49 3.82 8.98
C PHE A 253 18.98 4.65 7.78
N PHE A 254 18.81 5.96 7.90
CA PHE A 254 19.28 6.98 6.97
C PHE A 254 20.00 8.10 7.74
N ALA A 255 20.82 8.89 7.03
CA ALA A 255 21.53 10.06 7.58
C ALA A 255 22.25 9.77 8.92
N ASN A 256 23.19 8.82 8.95
CA ASN A 256 23.92 8.46 10.17
C ASN A 256 23.01 8.10 11.36
N ARG A 257 21.90 7.39 11.10
CA ARG A 257 20.88 6.97 12.07
C ARG A 257 20.00 8.10 12.64
N GLN A 258 20.04 9.27 12.03
CA GLN A 258 19.17 10.40 12.37
C GLN A 258 17.74 10.25 11.82
N LEU A 259 17.54 9.34 10.87
CA LEU A 259 16.21 8.93 10.41
C LEU A 259 16.11 7.41 10.36
N VAL A 260 14.97 6.87 10.75
CA VAL A 260 14.63 5.46 10.59
C VAL A 260 13.31 5.31 9.83
N THR A 261 13.32 4.44 8.83
CA THR A 261 12.12 3.94 8.15
C THR A 261 11.71 2.63 8.80
N ILE A 262 10.42 2.48 9.15
CA ILE A 262 9.83 1.25 9.69
C ILE A 262 8.71 0.78 8.76
N PHE A 263 8.73 -0.49 8.40
CA PHE A 263 7.70 -1.14 7.60
C PHE A 263 7.25 -2.43 8.32
N SER A 264 5.96 -2.58 8.59
CA SER A 264 5.47 -3.64 9.50
C SER A 264 4.73 -4.77 8.80
N ALA A 265 4.57 -4.72 7.47
CA ALA A 265 3.95 -5.77 6.66
C ALA A 265 5.01 -6.71 6.02
N PRO A 266 5.28 -7.90 6.59
CA PRO A 266 6.25 -8.84 6.02
C PRO A 266 5.75 -9.43 4.70
N ASN A 267 6.66 -9.74 3.79
CA ASN A 267 6.39 -10.29 2.46
C ASN A 267 5.29 -9.49 1.76
N TYR A 268 5.49 -8.18 1.68
CA TYR A 268 4.50 -7.21 1.25
C TYR A 268 3.91 -7.59 -0.11
N CYS A 269 2.57 -7.54 -0.22
CA CYS A 269 1.79 -7.94 -1.40
C CYS A 269 2.04 -9.39 -1.89
N GLY A 270 2.85 -10.20 -1.19
CA GLY A 270 3.36 -11.48 -1.68
C GLY A 270 4.37 -11.36 -2.83
N GLU A 271 4.91 -10.17 -3.06
CA GLU A 271 5.83 -9.84 -4.16
C GLU A 271 7.24 -9.51 -3.65
N PHE A 272 7.33 -8.97 -2.45
CA PHE A 272 8.59 -8.65 -1.77
C PHE A 272 8.96 -9.75 -0.80
N ASP A 273 10.26 -9.90 -0.51
CA ASP A 273 10.79 -10.83 0.50
C ASP A 273 11.21 -10.11 1.78
N ASN A 274 10.61 -8.95 2.05
CA ASN A 274 10.94 -8.12 3.21
C ASN A 274 10.40 -8.74 4.52
N ALA A 275 11.09 -8.49 5.62
CA ALA A 275 10.52 -8.64 6.95
C ALA A 275 9.61 -7.43 7.30
N GLY A 276 8.81 -7.60 8.35
CA GLY A 276 8.19 -6.47 9.05
C GLY A 276 9.01 -6.16 10.30
N ALA A 277 8.96 -4.93 10.80
CA ALA A 277 9.54 -4.59 12.10
C ALA A 277 8.61 -3.71 12.93
N MET A 278 8.88 -3.67 14.24
CA MET A 278 8.42 -2.61 15.14
C MET A 278 9.61 -2.09 15.94
N MET A 279 9.64 -0.79 16.21
CA MET A 279 10.64 -0.16 17.07
C MET A 279 10.07 0.01 18.46
N SER A 280 10.74 -0.53 19.48
CA SER A 280 10.44 -0.27 20.88
C SER A 280 11.31 0.87 21.37
N VAL A 281 10.68 1.89 21.95
CA VAL A 281 11.33 3.00 22.63
C VAL A 281 11.07 2.82 24.12
N ASP A 282 12.12 2.68 24.92
CA ASP A 282 11.99 2.59 26.37
C ASP A 282 12.05 3.97 27.05
N GLU A 283 11.85 4.01 28.37
CA GLU A 283 11.85 5.24 29.18
C GLU A 283 13.17 6.05 29.11
N THR A 284 14.26 5.45 28.61
CA THR A 284 15.55 6.11 28.40
C THR A 284 15.77 6.56 26.95
N LEU A 285 14.74 6.46 26.12
CA LEU A 285 14.76 6.66 24.67
C LEU A 285 15.67 5.68 23.91
N MET A 286 16.04 4.56 24.53
CA MET A 286 16.77 3.51 23.83
C MET A 286 15.83 2.84 22.82
N CYS A 287 16.19 2.94 21.54
CA CYS A 287 15.45 2.34 20.44
C CYS A 287 15.97 0.92 20.14
N SER A 288 15.08 -0.07 20.16
CA SER A 288 15.37 -1.45 19.78
C SER A 288 14.35 -1.98 18.77
N PHE A 289 14.73 -2.95 17.92
CA PHE A 289 13.87 -3.43 16.84
C PHE A 289 13.45 -4.88 17.06
N GLN A 290 12.16 -5.14 16.91
CA GLN A 290 11.59 -6.48 16.91
C GLN A 290 11.17 -6.82 15.47
N ILE A 291 11.88 -7.77 14.84
CA ILE A 291 11.70 -8.14 13.43
C ILE A 291 10.74 -9.33 13.32
N LEU A 292 9.67 -9.15 12.56
CA LEU A 292 8.71 -10.16 12.16
C LEU A 292 9.06 -10.71 10.77
N LYS A 293 9.68 -11.88 10.73
CA LYS A 293 9.97 -12.55 9.45
C LYS A 293 8.67 -13.04 8.76
N PRO A 294 8.66 -13.15 7.42
CA PRO A 294 7.58 -13.79 6.68
C PRO A 294 7.24 -15.15 7.27
N ALA A 295 5.94 -15.48 7.33
CA ALA A 295 5.54 -16.80 7.78
C ALA A 295 5.97 -17.86 6.75
N ASP A 296 6.52 -18.99 7.22
CA ASP A 296 6.91 -20.09 6.35
C ASP A 296 5.72 -20.56 5.51
N LYS A 297 5.88 -20.58 4.19
CA LYS A 297 4.92 -21.22 3.29
C LYS A 297 4.94 -22.71 3.62
N LYS A 298 3.92 -23.23 4.32
CA LYS A 298 3.77 -24.68 4.49
C LYS A 298 3.89 -25.32 3.10
N PRO A 299 4.80 -26.30 2.90
CA PRO A 299 4.92 -26.94 1.61
C PRO A 299 3.58 -27.57 1.26
N LYS A 300 3.03 -27.19 0.10
CA LYS A 300 1.92 -27.93 -0.49
C LYS A 300 2.48 -29.31 -0.81
N TYR A 301 2.21 -30.29 0.04
CA TYR A 301 2.43 -31.69 -0.30
C TYR A 301 1.60 -31.96 -1.55
N ASN A 302 2.27 -32.12 -2.69
CA ASN A 302 1.68 -32.78 -3.84
C ASN A 302 1.49 -34.23 -3.40
N SER A 303 0.26 -34.60 -3.06
CA SER A 303 -0.12 -36.00 -2.90
C SER A 303 0.12 -36.68 -4.25
N GLY A 304 1.26 -37.33 -4.38
CA GLY A 304 1.55 -38.26 -5.45
C GLY A 304 0.57 -39.42 -5.36
N ASP A 305 -0.15 -39.62 -6.44
CA ASP A 305 -1.09 -40.71 -6.61
C ASP A 305 -0.31 -42.03 -6.71
N THR A 306 -0.19 -42.75 -5.59
CA THR A 306 0.26 -44.15 -5.59
C THR A 306 -0.87 -45.03 -6.14
N SER A 307 -0.86 -45.26 -7.45
CA SER A 307 -1.61 -46.37 -8.05
C SER A 307 -0.67 -47.57 -8.27
N THR A 308 -0.98 -48.63 -7.52
CA THR A 308 -0.41 -49.96 -7.59
C THR A 308 -0.57 -50.59 -8.98
N ALA A 309 0.50 -51.25 -9.43
CA ALA A 309 0.55 -52.07 -10.63
C ALA A 309 -0.45 -53.24 -10.58
N ASN A 310 -1.12 -53.51 -11.71
CA ASN A 310 -1.55 -54.85 -12.08
C ASN A 310 -1.60 -55.03 -13.61
N LEU A 311 -0.88 -56.07 -14.06
CA LEU A 311 -0.90 -56.72 -15.38
C LEU A 311 -2.29 -57.39 -15.58
N GLY A 312 -2.90 -57.65 -16.73
CA GLY A 312 -2.64 -57.51 -18.17
C GLY A 312 -3.70 -58.34 -18.94
N ASN A 313 -3.84 -58.08 -20.25
CA ASN A 313 -4.43 -58.92 -21.33
C ASN A 313 -5.93 -58.82 -21.73
N PRO A 314 -6.29 -59.14 -23.02
CA PRO A 314 -6.87 -58.17 -23.96
C PRO A 314 -8.13 -58.65 -24.74
N SER A 315 -8.88 -57.74 -25.40
CA SER A 315 -9.47 -57.99 -26.74
C SER A 315 -10.30 -56.83 -27.33
N SER A 316 -10.02 -56.56 -28.61
CA SER A 316 -10.91 -56.14 -29.72
C SER A 316 -11.72 -54.84 -29.69
N GLY A 317 -11.40 -53.95 -30.65
CA GLY A 317 -12.36 -53.61 -31.71
C GLY A 317 -12.93 -52.18 -31.80
N VAL A 318 -12.48 -51.47 -32.85
CA VAL A 318 -13.26 -50.52 -33.69
C VAL A 318 -13.46 -49.05 -33.23
N LYS A 319 -12.95 -48.12 -34.06
CA LYS A 319 -13.25 -46.67 -34.18
C LYS A 319 -14.45 -46.48 -35.15
N PRO A 320 -15.24 -45.37 -35.19
CA PRO A 320 -14.72 -43.98 -35.32
C PRO A 320 -15.58 -42.77 -34.83
N ALA A 321 -14.90 -41.61 -34.83
CA ALA A 321 -15.34 -40.23 -35.16
C ALA A 321 -16.40 -39.42 -34.36
N ASP A 322 -16.03 -38.14 -34.19
CA ASP A 322 -16.81 -36.88 -34.07
C ASP A 322 -17.73 -36.60 -32.87
N LYS A 323 -17.41 -35.51 -32.14
CA LYS A 323 -18.13 -34.20 -32.17
C LYS A 323 -17.76 -33.33 -30.96
N LYS A 324 -17.35 -32.08 -31.22
CA LYS A 324 -17.39 -30.98 -30.24
C LYS A 324 -18.74 -30.26 -30.34
N PRO A 325 -19.42 -29.91 -29.23
CA PRO A 325 -20.49 -28.92 -29.26
C PRO A 325 -19.98 -27.51 -28.92
N LYS A 326 -20.45 -26.55 -29.72
CA LYS A 326 -20.49 -25.11 -29.47
C LYS A 326 -21.70 -24.78 -28.60
N TYR A 327 -21.64 -23.71 -27.79
CA TYR A 327 -22.82 -22.96 -27.37
C TYR A 327 -22.62 -21.44 -27.53
N ASN A 328 -23.72 -20.81 -27.92
CA ASN A 328 -23.91 -19.48 -28.51
C ASN A 328 -23.95 -18.33 -27.48
N PHE A 329 -23.63 -17.11 -27.94
CA PHE A 329 -24.16 -15.86 -27.37
C PHE A 329 -25.14 -15.24 -28.37
N GLY A 330 -26.34 -14.91 -27.87
CA GLY A 330 -27.41 -14.25 -28.61
C GLY A 330 -27.32 -12.73 -28.56
N ASP A 331 -27.99 -12.13 -29.54
CA ASP A 331 -27.87 -10.75 -30.02
C ASP A 331 -29.04 -9.84 -29.56
N MET A 332 -28.98 -8.55 -29.99
CA MET A 332 -30.01 -7.49 -30.03
C MET A 332 -30.25 -6.63 -28.76
N SER A 333 -30.44 -5.30 -28.81
CA SER A 333 -30.68 -4.35 -29.91
C SER A 333 -30.48 -2.87 -29.48
N THR A 334 -30.29 -2.02 -30.49
CA THR A 334 -30.11 -0.55 -30.52
C THR A 334 -31.36 0.31 -30.23
N ALA A 335 -31.17 1.55 -29.73
CA ALA A 335 -32.07 2.70 -29.98
C ALA A 335 -31.31 4.06 -29.91
N LYS A 336 -31.73 5.01 -30.76
CA LYS A 336 -31.11 6.28 -31.22
C LYS A 336 -31.39 7.51 -30.31
N SER A 337 -30.40 8.40 -30.11
CA SER A 337 -30.23 9.80 -30.59
C SER A 337 -30.96 10.96 -29.87
N GLY A 338 -30.17 11.93 -29.39
CA GLY A 338 -30.57 13.32 -29.09
C GLY A 338 -29.38 14.16 -28.60
N SER A 339 -29.16 15.34 -29.18
CA SER A 339 -28.18 16.37 -28.78
C SER A 339 -28.83 17.76 -28.96
N PRO A 340 -28.24 18.91 -28.55
CA PRO A 340 -27.17 19.16 -27.56
C PRO A 340 -27.56 20.23 -26.50
N SER A 341 -26.81 20.33 -25.40
CA SER A 341 -26.58 21.64 -24.76
C SER A 341 -25.23 21.68 -24.07
N THR A 342 -24.56 22.82 -24.24
CA THR A 342 -23.16 23.11 -23.97
C THR A 342 -22.94 23.50 -22.50
N GLY A 343 -21.98 22.85 -21.85
CA GLY A 343 -21.39 23.29 -20.58
C GLY A 343 -19.93 22.84 -20.55
N VAL A 344 -19.02 23.81 -20.71
CA VAL A 344 -17.58 23.59 -20.82
C VAL A 344 -17.02 23.14 -19.46
N MET A 345 -16.60 21.88 -19.36
CA MET A 345 -15.65 21.41 -18.33
C MET A 345 -14.32 21.11 -19.02
N LYS A 346 -13.28 21.84 -18.62
CA LYS A 346 -11.89 21.54 -18.98
C LYS A 346 -11.52 20.16 -18.43
N ALA A 347 -11.31 19.20 -19.32
CA ALA A 347 -10.70 17.93 -18.97
C ALA A 347 -9.18 18.14 -18.81
N VAL A 348 -8.67 17.97 -17.60
CA VAL A 348 -7.24 17.80 -17.34
C VAL A 348 -6.93 16.32 -17.62
N ASN A 349 -6.29 16.05 -18.75
CA ASN A 349 -5.81 14.70 -19.10
C ASN A 349 -4.65 14.32 -18.17
N SER A 350 -4.90 13.45 -17.18
CA SER A 350 -3.86 12.63 -16.56
C SER A 350 -4.07 11.18 -17.01
N SER A 351 -3.31 10.76 -18.02
CA SER A 351 -3.27 9.37 -18.44
C SER A 351 -2.42 8.59 -17.45
N ILE A 352 -3.05 7.83 -16.55
CA ILE A 352 -2.35 6.88 -15.67
C ILE A 352 -1.97 5.65 -16.51
N CYS A 353 -0.68 5.39 -16.66
CA CYS A 353 -0.16 4.17 -17.29
C CYS A 353 0.39 3.26 -16.21
N CYS A 354 -0.11 2.02 -16.10
CA CYS A 354 0.50 0.99 -15.25
C CYS A 354 1.52 0.21 -16.09
N MET A 355 2.80 0.28 -15.69
CA MET A 355 3.85 -0.59 -16.24
C MET A 355 4.08 -1.79 -15.33
N TYR A 356 4.11 -2.99 -15.92
CA TYR A 356 4.51 -4.21 -15.22
C TYR A 356 5.73 -4.81 -15.93
N THR A 357 6.83 -4.96 -15.19
CA THR A 357 8.00 -5.69 -15.65
C THR A 357 7.96 -7.11 -15.09
N LYS A 358 8.09 -8.10 -15.97
CA LYS A 358 8.21 -9.51 -15.57
C LYS A 358 9.55 -10.05 -16.03
N THR A 359 10.41 -10.33 -15.07
CA THR A 359 11.75 -10.88 -15.33
C THR A 359 11.70 -12.38 -15.09
N ALA A 360 12.05 -13.18 -16.11
CA ALA A 360 12.17 -14.62 -15.97
C ALA A 360 13.63 -15.04 -16.18
N ARG A 361 14.20 -15.80 -15.23
CA ARG A 361 15.46 -16.54 -15.40
C ARG A 361 15.13 -17.93 -15.96
N LEU A 362 15.71 -18.28 -17.10
CA LEU A 362 15.77 -19.66 -17.58
C LEU A 362 17.19 -20.20 -17.36
N ALA A 363 17.32 -21.52 -17.21
CA ALA A 363 18.61 -22.17 -16.99
C ALA A 363 19.60 -21.85 -18.15
N GLY A 364 20.73 -21.23 -17.81
CA GLY A 364 21.70 -20.67 -18.76
C GLY A 364 21.84 -19.15 -18.62
N ASN A 365 22.94 -18.56 -19.10
CA ASN A 365 23.31 -17.13 -18.94
C ASN A 365 22.38 -16.12 -19.68
N TYR A 366 21.10 -16.40 -19.84
CA TYR A 366 20.14 -15.54 -20.55
C TYR A 366 19.08 -14.99 -19.59
N GLN A 367 18.90 -13.67 -19.59
CA GLN A 367 17.75 -12.99 -18.99
C GLN A 367 16.80 -12.55 -20.11
N ILE A 368 15.52 -12.89 -19.98
CA ILE A 368 14.45 -12.36 -20.82
C ILE A 368 13.64 -11.40 -19.96
N VAL A 369 13.54 -10.14 -20.40
CA VAL A 369 12.70 -9.12 -19.78
C VAL A 369 11.47 -8.95 -20.67
N ALA A 370 10.31 -9.31 -20.15
CA ALA A 370 9.03 -9.01 -20.79
C ALA A 370 8.43 -7.78 -20.10
N VAL A 371 8.20 -6.72 -20.87
CA VAL A 371 7.52 -5.50 -20.40
C VAL A 371 6.08 -5.56 -20.87
N HIS A 372 5.15 -5.66 -19.93
CA HIS A 372 3.71 -5.57 -20.21
C HIS A 372 3.24 -4.14 -19.92
N VAL A 373 2.73 -3.47 -20.94
CA VAL A 373 2.14 -2.13 -20.82
C VAL A 373 0.63 -2.29 -20.97
N HIS A 374 -0.12 -1.99 -19.90
CA HIS A 374 -1.58 -2.07 -19.91
C HIS A 374 -2.15 -0.65 -19.98
N CYS A 375 -2.71 -0.26 -21.14
CA CYS A 375 -3.40 1.02 -21.30
C CYS A 375 -4.91 0.83 -21.13
N THR A 376 -5.51 1.49 -20.14
CA THR A 376 -6.96 1.41 -19.84
C THR A 376 -7.73 2.60 -20.40
N VAL A 377 -7.65 2.85 -21.71
CA VAL A 377 -8.56 3.79 -22.39
C VAL A 377 -9.05 3.17 -23.71
N PRO A 378 -10.36 3.06 -23.95
CA PRO A 378 -10.87 2.70 -25.27
C PRO A 378 -10.72 3.91 -26.20
N PHE A 379 -9.78 3.85 -27.16
CA PHE A 379 -9.70 4.85 -28.23
C PHE A 379 -10.79 4.55 -29.28
N PRO A 380 -11.64 5.52 -29.65
CA PRO A 380 -12.49 5.39 -30.82
C PRO A 380 -11.65 5.58 -32.09
N CYS A 381 -11.74 4.61 -33.00
CA CYS A 381 -11.34 4.59 -34.41
C CYS A 381 -10.03 5.25 -34.88
N GLU A 382 -9.23 4.42 -35.57
CA GLU A 382 -8.33 4.78 -36.68
C GLU A 382 -7.46 6.03 -36.52
N THR A 383 -6.47 5.96 -35.64
CA THR A 383 -5.22 6.71 -35.86
C THR A 383 -4.06 5.88 -35.32
N ALA A 384 -3.17 5.46 -36.21
CA ALA A 384 -2.03 4.63 -35.86
C ALA A 384 -1.02 5.46 -35.04
N VAL A 385 -1.06 5.33 -33.71
CA VAL A 385 0.00 5.84 -32.84
C VAL A 385 1.24 4.99 -33.08
N ARG A 386 2.23 5.52 -33.79
CA ARG A 386 3.57 4.94 -33.85
C ARG A 386 4.36 5.38 -32.61
N THR A 387 4.46 4.50 -31.63
CA THR A 387 5.36 4.70 -30.47
C THR A 387 6.80 4.49 -30.94
N ARG A 388 7.67 5.49 -30.76
CA ARG A 388 9.12 5.33 -30.92
C ARG A 388 9.70 4.93 -29.57
N ILE A 389 10.28 3.75 -29.47
CA ILE A 389 11.03 3.29 -28.29
C ILE A 389 12.50 3.32 -28.67
N SER A 390 13.29 4.20 -28.07
CA SER A 390 14.75 4.18 -28.19
C SER A 390 15.35 3.42 -27.00
N CYS A 391 16.24 2.48 -27.28
CA CYS A 391 17.06 1.81 -26.27
C CYS A 391 18.51 2.23 -26.51
N GLY A 392 19.17 2.80 -25.49
CA GLY A 392 20.55 3.28 -25.58
C GLY A 392 21.64 2.19 -25.58
N CYS A 393 21.26 0.91 -25.65
CA CYS A 393 22.21 -0.21 -25.58
C CYS A 393 22.49 -0.81 -26.97
N THR A 394 23.75 -0.79 -27.41
CA THR A 394 24.19 -1.48 -28.62
C THR A 394 24.11 -3.00 -28.45
N GLY A 395 23.46 -3.70 -29.38
CA GLY A 395 23.40 -5.18 -29.44
C GLY A 395 22.06 -5.83 -29.03
N VAL A 396 20.97 -5.06 -28.99
CA VAL A 396 19.62 -5.56 -28.64
C VAL A 396 18.82 -5.88 -29.89
N SER A 397 18.27 -7.11 -29.98
CA SER A 397 17.32 -7.51 -31.02
C SER A 397 15.89 -7.20 -30.57
N LEU A 398 15.13 -6.42 -31.35
CA LEU A 398 13.73 -6.09 -31.05
C LEU A 398 12.78 -7.01 -31.83
N GLY A 399 11.96 -7.79 -31.12
CA GLY A 399 10.82 -8.50 -31.71
C GLY A 399 9.51 -7.80 -31.36
N ILE A 400 8.70 -7.49 -32.37
CA ILE A 400 7.35 -6.92 -32.19
C ILE A 400 6.32 -8.00 -32.51
N GLY A 401 5.50 -8.36 -31.52
CA GLY A 401 4.37 -9.28 -31.69
C GLY A 401 3.04 -8.63 -31.29
N ARG A 402 1.94 -9.05 -31.91
CA ARG A 402 0.58 -8.72 -31.48
C ARG A 402 -0.15 -9.99 -31.06
N ARG A 403 -0.80 -9.96 -29.89
CA ARG A 403 -1.76 -11.00 -29.48
C ARG A 403 -2.97 -10.33 -28.83
N ASN A 404 -4.17 -10.62 -29.32
CA ASN A 404 -5.44 -10.09 -28.80
C ASN A 404 -5.51 -8.56 -28.61
N GLY A 405 -4.92 -7.78 -29.52
CA GLY A 405 -4.96 -6.31 -29.45
C GLY A 405 -3.90 -5.67 -28.54
N GLU A 406 -3.07 -6.47 -27.87
CA GLU A 406 -1.94 -6.00 -27.06
C GLU A 406 -0.63 -6.02 -27.87
N ALA A 407 0.19 -4.98 -27.73
CA ALA A 407 1.53 -4.92 -28.28
C ALA A 407 2.52 -5.59 -27.30
N LEU A 408 3.21 -6.63 -27.77
CA LEU A 408 4.21 -7.35 -26.98
C LEU A 408 5.61 -7.01 -27.52
N PHE A 409 6.47 -6.46 -26.66
CA PHE A 409 7.86 -6.16 -26.98
C PHE A 409 8.77 -7.15 -26.27
N VAL A 410 9.61 -7.86 -27.05
CA VAL A 410 10.57 -8.83 -26.53
C VAL A 410 11.98 -8.33 -26.81
N PHE A 411 12.78 -8.20 -25.75
CA PHE A 411 14.19 -7.81 -25.82
C PHE A 411 15.08 -9.01 -25.45
N SER A 412 16.18 -9.20 -26.18
CA SER A 412 17.22 -10.19 -25.85
C SER A 412 18.62 -9.56 -25.92
N SER A 413 19.48 -9.85 -24.95
CA SER A 413 20.88 -9.38 -24.88
C SER A 413 21.76 -10.32 -24.05
N VAL A 414 23.09 -10.25 -24.24
CA VAL A 414 24.11 -11.17 -23.68
C VAL A 414 24.87 -10.57 -22.47
N LYS A 415 24.58 -9.33 -22.02
CA LYS A 415 25.30 -8.67 -20.90
C LYS A 415 24.44 -8.46 -19.64
N ARG A 416 25.13 -8.53 -18.47
CA ARG A 416 24.62 -8.86 -17.13
C ARG A 416 23.82 -7.80 -16.34
N GLN A 417 23.42 -6.67 -16.93
CA GLN A 417 22.62 -5.67 -16.20
C GLN A 417 21.88 -4.77 -17.21
N PHE A 418 20.61 -4.46 -16.94
CA PHE A 418 19.82 -3.50 -17.70
C PHE A 418 19.39 -2.35 -16.78
N ASP A 419 19.70 -1.13 -17.21
CA ASP A 419 18.93 0.08 -16.89
C ASP A 419 18.14 0.43 -18.16
N CYS A 420 16.85 0.08 -18.20
CA CYS A 420 15.98 0.43 -19.33
C CYS A 420 15.23 1.72 -19.02
N PHE A 421 15.56 2.79 -19.73
CA PHE A 421 14.75 4.01 -19.79
C PHE A 421 13.71 3.88 -20.90
N LEU A 422 12.44 4.09 -20.59
CA LEU A 422 11.33 4.17 -21.54
C LEU A 422 10.78 5.59 -21.49
N ALA A 423 11.19 6.43 -22.44
CA ALA A 423 10.57 7.74 -22.65
C ALA A 423 9.36 7.56 -23.57
N VAL A 424 8.17 7.97 -23.12
CA VAL A 424 6.97 8.07 -23.94
C VAL A 424 6.77 9.54 -24.27
N GLU A 425 7.22 9.98 -25.44
CA GLU A 425 6.94 11.35 -25.91
C GLU A 425 5.63 11.38 -26.71
N PRO A 426 4.71 12.31 -26.42
CA PRO A 426 3.64 12.63 -27.35
C PRO A 426 4.25 13.39 -28.53
N LEU A 427 4.19 12.81 -29.73
CA LEU A 427 4.45 13.56 -30.96
C LEU A 427 3.41 14.67 -31.08
N SER A 428 3.83 15.92 -30.91
CA SER A 428 3.06 17.09 -31.32
C SER A 428 2.68 16.95 -32.79
N MET A 429 1.40 17.13 -33.09
CA MET A 429 0.89 17.14 -34.46
C MET A 429 1.69 18.13 -35.32
N LEU A 430 2.23 17.65 -36.44
CA LEU A 430 2.52 18.46 -37.63
C LEU A 430 1.33 18.36 -38.57
#